data_AF-A0A534TY00-F1
#
_entry.id   AF-A0A534TY00-F1
#
_cell.length_a   1.000
_cell.length_b   1.000
_cell.length_c   1.000
_cell.angle_alpha   90.00
_cell.angle_beta   90.00
_cell.angle_gamma   90.00
#
_symmetry.space_group_name_H-M   'P 1'
#
loop_
_entity.id
_entity.type
_entity.pdbx_description
1 polymer ?
#
loop_
_entity_poly.entity_id
_entity_poly.type
_entity_poly.pdbx_seq_one_letter_code
_entity_poly.pdbx_strand_id
1 'polypeptide(L)'
;MWVFLVTEILFFGGLFTIYTVYRSLYPHAFGHASSTLDLTLGTTNTAVLIGSSLTMALAVHTAQVSRNGRLIALFLCATMLLGGVFLGIKAVEYAQKFHEHHVPGPYFHWEGGDPQHVELYFSLYFVMTGLHALHMVIGEGVLAVLAIMALRGRFGPSYFTPVELTGLYWHFVDIIWIFLFPLLYLVERHS
;
A
#
# COMPACT_ATOMS: atom_id res chain seq x y z
N MET A 1 -10.95 -14.37 -9.34
CA MET A 1 -10.52 -13.04 -8.88
C MET A 1 -11.30 -12.57 -7.66
N TRP A 2 -12.62 -12.39 -7.75
CA TRP A 2 -13.43 -11.91 -6.61
C TRP A 2 -13.29 -12.72 -5.32
N VAL A 3 -13.27 -14.06 -5.40
CA VAL A 3 -13.05 -14.92 -4.21
C VAL A 3 -11.70 -14.63 -3.56
N PHE A 4 -10.64 -14.42 -4.36
CA PHE A 4 -9.31 -14.05 -3.85
C PHE A 4 -9.32 -12.65 -3.21
N LEU A 5 -10.01 -11.67 -3.80
CA LEU A 5 -10.15 -10.35 -3.16
C LEU A 5 -10.87 -10.44 -1.82
N VAL A 6 -11.91 -11.28 -1.71
CA VAL A 6 -12.62 -11.49 -0.44
C VAL A 6 -11.71 -12.14 0.61
N THR A 7 -10.86 -13.10 0.23
CA THR A 7 -9.90 -13.69 1.19
C THR A 7 -8.90 -12.65 1.69
N GLU A 8 -8.43 -11.75 0.82
CA GLU A 8 -7.56 -10.65 1.22
C GLU A 8 -8.28 -9.62 2.11
N ILE A 9 -9.55 -9.32 1.84
CA ILE A 9 -10.38 -8.46 2.71
C ILE A 9 -10.47 -9.07 4.12
N LEU A 10 -10.69 -10.38 4.23
CA LEU A 10 -10.76 -11.05 5.53
C LEU A 10 -9.41 -11.04 6.24
N PHE A 11 -8.31 -11.25 5.50
CA PHE A 11 -6.95 -11.23 6.02
C PHE A 11 -6.58 -9.85 6.59
N PHE A 12 -6.71 -8.77 5.80
CA PHE A 12 -6.45 -7.41 6.27
C PHE A 12 -7.49 -6.93 7.29
N GLY A 13 -8.75 -7.35 7.17
CA GLY A 13 -9.82 -7.04 8.12
C GLY A 13 -9.52 -7.59 9.52
N GLY A 14 -8.93 -8.79 9.61
CA GLY A 14 -8.45 -9.33 10.89
C GLY A 14 -7.34 -8.47 11.50
N LEU A 15 -6.35 -8.05 10.69
CA LEU A 15 -5.27 -7.17 11.14
C LEU A 15 -5.79 -5.80 11.61
N PHE A 16 -6.72 -5.20 10.87
CA PHE A 16 -7.37 -3.94 11.26
C PHE A 16 -8.16 -4.07 12.55
N THR A 17 -8.85 -5.20 12.74
CA THR A 17 -9.57 -5.49 13.99
C THR A 17 -8.60 -5.56 15.16
N ILE A 18 -7.51 -6.31 15.03
CA ILE A 18 -6.46 -6.44 16.06
C ILE A 18 -5.90 -5.07 16.41
N TYR A 19 -5.51 -4.27 15.42
CA TYR A 19 -5.01 -2.91 15.65
C TYR A 19 -6.03 -2.03 16.38
N THR A 20 -7.30 -2.06 15.95
CA THR A 20 -8.35 -1.23 16.55
C THR A 20 -8.62 -1.61 18.01
N VAL A 21 -8.58 -2.89 18.35
CA VAL A 21 -8.72 -3.37 19.73
C VAL A 21 -7.52 -2.93 20.58
N TYR A 22 -6.30 -3.13 20.11
CA TYR A 22 -5.12 -2.70 20.89
C TYR A 22 -5.03 -1.19 21.04
N ARG A 23 -5.47 -0.44 20.03
CA ARG A 23 -5.60 1.01 20.11
C ARG A 23 -6.61 1.45 21.16
N SER A 24 -7.76 0.80 21.26
CA SER A 24 -8.77 1.16 22.26
C SER A 24 -8.36 0.80 23.68
N LEU A 25 -7.52 -0.24 23.84
CA LEU A 25 -6.95 -0.64 25.12
C LEU A 25 -5.80 0.27 25.56
N TYR A 26 -4.99 0.77 24.62
CA TYR A 26 -3.76 1.54 24.91
C TYR A 26 -3.71 2.88 24.13
N PRO A 27 -4.68 3.79 24.31
CA PRO A 27 -4.78 5.02 23.51
C PRO A 27 -3.55 5.92 23.66
N HIS A 28 -3.07 6.16 24.89
CA HIS A 28 -1.91 7.02 25.12
C HIS A 28 -0.64 6.53 24.42
N ALA A 29 -0.33 5.23 24.51
CA ALA A 29 0.85 4.65 23.85
C ALA A 29 0.75 4.72 22.31
N PHE A 30 -0.45 4.46 21.76
CA PHE A 30 -0.70 4.50 20.31
C PHE A 30 -0.67 5.94 19.76
N GLY A 31 -1.16 6.92 20.52
CA GLY A 31 -1.08 8.34 20.17
C GLY A 31 0.35 8.85 20.15
N HIS A 32 1.15 8.51 21.17
CA HIS A 32 2.57 8.85 21.19
C HIS A 32 3.33 8.23 20.02
N ALA A 33 3.08 6.95 19.70
CA ALA A 33 3.72 6.29 18.58
C ALA A 33 3.33 6.90 17.22
N SER A 34 2.04 7.14 16.99
CA SER A 34 1.48 7.80 15.79
C SER A 34 2.10 9.18 15.56
N SER A 35 2.34 9.95 16.63
CA SER A 35 2.93 11.29 16.52
C SER A 35 4.32 11.30 15.89
N THR A 36 5.08 10.19 15.99
CA THR A 36 6.43 10.04 15.44
C THR A 36 6.45 9.76 13.93
N LEU A 37 5.30 9.52 13.30
CA LEU A 37 5.19 9.29 11.86
C LEU A 37 5.13 10.60 11.08
N ASP A 38 5.78 10.64 9.92
CA ASP A 38 5.75 11.82 9.06
C ASP A 38 4.47 11.85 8.22
N LEU A 39 3.58 12.80 8.54
CA LEU A 39 2.31 12.98 7.85
C LEU A 39 2.50 13.52 6.43
N THR A 40 3.54 14.30 6.17
CA THR A 40 3.85 14.81 4.83
C THR A 40 4.25 13.67 3.90
N LEU A 41 5.08 12.74 4.38
CA LEU A 41 5.41 11.53 3.64
C LEU A 41 4.18 10.62 3.45
N GLY A 42 3.36 10.44 4.50
CA GLY A 42 2.13 9.66 4.42
C GLY A 42 1.10 10.23 3.44
N THR A 43 0.88 11.55 3.45
CA THR A 43 -0.06 12.23 2.53
C THR A 43 0.44 12.22 1.09
N THR A 44 1.75 12.43 0.88
CA THR A 44 2.37 12.33 -0.44
C THR A 44 2.20 10.94 -1.02
N ASN A 45 2.42 9.89 -0.22
CA ASN A 45 2.19 8.50 -0.61
C ASN A 45 0.74 8.25 -1.05
N THR A 46 -0.23 8.76 -0.30
CA THR A 46 -1.65 8.61 -0.64
C THR A 46 -1.99 9.33 -1.95
N ALA A 47 -1.44 10.53 -2.19
CA ALA A 47 -1.62 11.24 -3.46
C ALA A 47 -1.01 10.47 -4.65
N VAL A 48 0.19 9.91 -4.47
CA VAL A 48 0.86 9.08 -5.49
C VAL A 48 0.05 7.84 -5.82
N LEU A 49 -0.50 7.15 -4.81
CA LEU A 49 -1.35 5.96 -5.02
C LEU A 49 -2.65 6.28 -5.76
N ILE A 50 -3.34 7.37 -5.41
CA ILE A 50 -4.55 7.78 -6.13
C ILE A 50 -4.21 8.06 -7.60
N GLY A 51 -3.07 8.72 -7.87
CA GLY A 51 -2.56 8.91 -9.22
C GLY A 51 -2.30 7.59 -9.95
N SER A 52 -1.70 6.62 -9.26
CA SER A 52 -1.43 5.27 -9.79
C SER A 52 -2.71 4.52 -10.14
N SER A 53 -3.73 4.62 -9.29
CA SER A 53 -5.04 4.04 -9.54
C SER A 53 -5.68 4.62 -10.81
N LEU A 54 -5.59 5.94 -11.01
CA LEU A 54 -6.10 6.59 -12.21
C LEU A 54 -5.38 6.07 -13.47
N THR A 55 -4.05 5.97 -13.45
CA THR A 55 -3.31 5.45 -14.61
C THR A 55 -3.66 3.99 -14.91
N MET A 56 -3.92 3.18 -13.89
CA MET A 56 -4.35 1.80 -14.08
C MET A 56 -5.76 1.71 -14.71
N ALA A 57 -6.69 2.54 -14.26
CA ALA A 57 -8.03 2.61 -14.84
C ALA A 57 -7.99 3.03 -16.32
N LEU A 58 -7.11 3.98 -16.67
CA LEU A 58 -6.87 4.38 -18.07
C LEU A 58 -6.28 3.25 -18.90
N ALA A 59 -5.39 2.42 -18.33
CA ALA A 59 -4.85 1.23 -19.01
C ALA A 59 -5.97 0.23 -19.35
N VAL A 60 -6.86 -0.07 -18.40
CA VAL A 60 -8.01 -0.97 -18.60
C VAL A 60 -8.96 -0.42 -19.66
N HIS A 61 -9.35 0.85 -19.55
CA HIS A 61 -10.22 1.50 -20.53
C HIS A 61 -9.63 1.45 -21.94
N THR A 62 -8.33 1.74 -22.06
CA THR A 62 -7.63 1.70 -23.35
C THR A 62 -7.60 0.28 -23.93
N ALA A 63 -7.45 -0.74 -23.10
CA ALA A 63 -7.50 -2.14 -23.52
C ALA A 63 -8.89 -2.61 -23.97
N GLN A 64 -9.95 -2.02 -23.40
CA GLN A 64 -11.33 -2.31 -23.78
C GLN A 64 -11.73 -1.65 -25.11
N VAL A 65 -11.37 -0.38 -25.30
CA VAL A 65 -11.85 0.43 -26.44
C VAL A 65 -10.90 0.37 -27.64
N SER A 66 -9.60 0.16 -27.43
CA SER A 66 -8.59 0.26 -28.48
C SER A 66 -7.71 -0.99 -28.57
N ARG A 67 -7.08 -1.18 -29.73
CA ARG A 67 -6.02 -2.19 -29.95
C ARG A 67 -4.61 -1.61 -29.81
N ASN A 68 -4.47 -0.44 -29.19
CA ASN A 68 -3.19 0.27 -29.12
C ASN A 68 -2.33 -0.24 -27.95
N GLY A 69 -1.63 -1.35 -28.18
CA GLY A 69 -0.75 -1.98 -27.20
C GLY A 69 0.33 -1.06 -26.61
N ARG A 70 0.80 -0.06 -27.37
CA ARG A 70 1.77 0.94 -26.88
C ARG A 70 1.15 1.87 -25.86
N LEU A 71 -0.09 2.32 -26.09
CA LEU A 71 -0.79 3.20 -25.17
C LEU A 71 -1.18 2.46 -23.88
N ILE A 72 -1.60 1.20 -23.98
CA ILE A 72 -1.83 0.33 -22.82
C ILE A 72 -0.53 0.19 -22.01
N ALA A 73 0.58 -0.15 -22.66
CA ALA A 73 1.88 -0.27 -22.00
C ALA A 73 2.33 1.03 -21.35
N LEU A 74 2.10 2.19 -21.98
CA LEU A 74 2.43 3.49 -21.40
C LEU A 74 1.73 3.71 -20.05
N PHE A 75 0.42 3.46 -19.98
CA PHE A 75 -0.34 3.62 -18.74
C PHE A 75 0.04 2.58 -17.67
N LEU A 76 0.34 1.34 -18.07
CA LEU A 76 0.87 0.33 -17.16
C LEU A 76 2.24 0.73 -16.59
N CYS A 77 3.16 1.23 -17.43
CA CYS A 77 4.46 1.73 -16.99
C CYS A 77 4.33 2.97 -16.10
N ALA A 78 3.38 3.87 -16.38
CA ALA A 78 3.11 5.01 -15.52
C ALA A 78 2.61 4.57 -14.13
N THR A 79 1.73 3.56 -14.09
CA THR A 79 1.25 2.93 -12.85
C THR A 79 2.40 2.34 -12.06
N MET A 80 3.27 1.55 -12.71
CA MET A 80 4.47 0.99 -12.08
C MET A 80 5.42 2.06 -11.55
N LEU A 81 5.62 3.16 -12.28
CA LEU A 81 6.50 4.23 -11.83
C LEU A 81 5.95 4.91 -10.57
N LEU A 82 4.65 5.14 -10.51
CA LEU A 82 4.00 5.71 -9.32
C LEU A 82 4.02 4.73 -8.15
N GLY A 83 3.79 3.43 -8.39
CA GLY A 83 3.98 2.36 -7.39
C GLY A 83 5.42 2.32 -6.84
N GLY A 84 6.41 2.46 -7.71
CA GLY A 84 7.82 2.48 -7.32
C GLY A 84 8.18 3.72 -6.49
N VAL A 85 7.60 4.88 -6.81
CA VAL A 85 7.75 6.09 -5.98
C VAL A 85 7.17 5.86 -4.58
N PHE A 86 5.99 5.25 -4.48
CA PHE A 86 5.39 4.88 -3.19
C PHE A 86 6.31 3.96 -2.38
N LEU A 87 6.84 2.90 -3.00
CA LEU A 87 7.79 1.98 -2.35
C LEU A 87 9.09 2.70 -1.95
N GLY A 88 9.58 3.63 -2.76
CA GLY A 88 10.78 4.42 -2.47
C GLY A 88 10.61 5.33 -1.25
N ILE A 89 9.48 6.05 -1.17
CA ILE A 89 9.17 6.89 -0.01
C ILE A 89 9.08 6.02 1.25
N LYS A 90 8.46 4.83 1.16
CA LYS A 90 8.39 3.89 2.27
C LYS A 90 9.73 3.31 2.69
N ALA A 91 10.61 3.02 1.74
CA ALA A 91 11.96 2.57 2.06
C ALA A 91 12.74 3.64 2.84
N VAL A 92 12.58 4.93 2.50
CA VAL A 92 13.19 6.04 3.25
C VAL A 92 12.61 6.13 4.66
N GLU A 93 11.29 6.06 4.80
CA GLU A 93 10.63 6.10 6.11
C GLU A 93 11.05 4.91 7.00
N TYR A 94 11.15 3.71 6.42
CA TYR A 94 11.66 2.54 7.13
C TYR A 94 13.11 2.74 7.55
N ALA A 95 13.99 3.21 6.65
CA ALA A 95 15.39 3.46 6.98
C ALA A 95 15.55 4.47 8.14
N GLN A 96 14.73 5.53 8.16
CA GLN A 96 14.68 6.46 9.30
C GLN A 96 14.29 5.75 10.60
N LYS A 97 13.26 4.89 10.57
CA LYS A 97 12.83 4.13 11.76
C LYS A 97 13.84 3.07 12.22
N PHE A 98 14.61 2.50 11.30
CA PHE A 98 15.76 1.64 11.62
C PHE A 98 16.87 2.41 12.33
N HIS A 99 17.16 3.65 11.93
CA HIS A 99 18.15 4.50 12.58
C HIS A 99 17.67 5.02 13.95
N GLU A 100 16.37 5.25 14.11
CA GLU A 100 15.76 5.67 15.38
C GLU A 100 15.57 4.53 16.39
N HIS A 101 15.97 3.28 16.09
CA HIS A 101 15.75 2.11 16.94
C HIS A 101 14.27 1.82 17.30
N HIS A 102 13.33 2.37 16.52
CA HIS A 102 11.89 2.12 16.67
C HIS A 102 11.44 0.80 16.01
N VAL A 103 12.38 -0.10 15.71
CA VAL A 103 12.09 -1.41 15.11
C VAL A 103 11.80 -2.41 16.23
N PRO A 104 10.70 -3.17 16.14
CA PRO A 104 10.37 -4.21 17.11
C PRO A 104 11.49 -5.24 17.23
N GLY A 105 11.90 -5.59 18.45
CA GLY A 105 12.97 -6.54 18.68
C GLY A 105 13.94 -6.15 19.80
N PRO A 106 15.08 -6.87 19.92
CA PRO A 106 16.00 -6.76 21.07
C PRO A 106 16.63 -5.37 21.28
N TYR A 107 16.56 -4.52 20.26
CA TYR A 107 17.16 -3.19 20.23
C TYR A 107 16.09 -2.08 20.23
N PHE A 108 14.83 -2.40 20.57
CA PHE A 108 13.79 -1.40 20.71
C PHE A 108 14.10 -0.49 21.90
N HIS A 109 14.28 0.80 21.63
CA HIS A 109 14.54 1.82 22.65
C HIS A 109 13.46 2.88 22.59
N TRP A 110 12.81 3.11 23.73
CA TRP A 110 11.80 4.14 23.90
C TRP A 110 12.04 4.86 25.23
N GLU A 111 12.26 6.17 25.18
CA GLU A 111 12.52 7.00 26.36
C GLU A 111 11.24 7.48 27.07
N GLY A 112 10.06 7.18 26.52
CA GLY A 112 8.76 7.57 27.09
C GLY A 112 8.10 6.48 27.95
N GLY A 113 6.88 6.76 28.43
CA GLY A 113 6.05 5.78 29.16
C GLY A 113 5.58 4.62 28.27
N ASP A 114 5.34 3.46 28.88
CA ASP A 114 4.76 2.25 28.27
C ASP A 114 5.49 1.67 27.02
N PRO A 115 6.80 1.38 27.12
CA PRO A 115 7.61 0.92 25.98
C PRO A 115 7.07 -0.36 25.31
N GLN A 116 6.48 -1.29 26.09
CA GLN A 116 5.92 -2.53 25.56
C GLN A 116 4.71 -2.29 24.63
N HIS A 117 3.86 -1.31 24.94
CA HIS A 117 2.67 -1.01 24.15
C HIS A 117 3.02 -0.20 22.89
N VAL A 118 4.07 0.63 22.98
CA VAL A 118 4.63 1.35 21.82
C VAL A 118 5.33 0.37 20.86
N GLU A 119 6.09 -0.60 21.38
CA GLU A 119 6.67 -1.68 20.58
C GLU A 119 5.60 -2.49 19.84
N LEU A 120 4.46 -2.75 20.51
CA LEU A 120 3.32 -3.42 19.88
C LEU A 120 2.72 -2.59 18.72
N TYR A 121 2.61 -1.26 18.88
CA TYR A 121 2.20 -0.37 17.78
C TYR A 121 3.14 -0.51 16.59
N PHE A 122 4.46 -0.40 16.81
CA PHE A 122 5.44 -0.50 15.73
C PHE A 122 5.42 -1.91 15.10
N SER A 123 5.20 -2.96 15.89
CA SER A 123 5.04 -4.33 15.38
C SER A 123 3.87 -4.43 14.41
N LEU A 124 2.71 -3.92 14.81
CA LEU A 124 1.52 -3.91 13.96
C LEU A 124 1.73 -3.00 12.73
N TYR A 125 2.37 -1.84 12.90
CA TYR A 125 2.74 -0.95 11.81
C TYR A 125 3.61 -1.68 10.77
N PHE A 126 4.70 -2.30 11.16
CA PHE A 126 5.62 -3.00 10.25
C PHE A 126 4.95 -4.20 9.58
N VAL A 127 4.16 -4.99 10.32
CA VAL A 127 3.44 -6.13 9.73
C VAL A 127 2.42 -5.65 8.71
N MET A 128 1.56 -4.69 9.05
CA MET A 128 0.50 -4.22 8.16
C MET A 128 1.07 -3.51 6.91
N THR A 129 2.02 -2.60 7.10
CA THR A 129 2.62 -1.84 6.00
C THR A 129 3.57 -2.70 5.17
N GLY A 130 4.29 -3.65 5.79
CA GLY A 130 5.16 -4.60 5.11
C GLY A 130 4.40 -5.61 4.27
N LEU A 131 3.28 -6.14 4.79
CA LEU A 131 2.38 -7.00 4.00
C LEU A 131 1.78 -6.24 2.82
N HIS A 132 1.37 -4.99 3.02
CA HIS A 132 0.90 -4.15 1.93
C HIS A 132 2.00 -3.89 0.88
N ALA A 133 3.23 -3.57 1.31
CA ALA A 133 4.36 -3.40 0.40
C ALA A 133 4.68 -4.69 -0.39
N LEU A 134 4.56 -5.87 0.24
CA LEU A 134 4.71 -7.16 -0.45
C LEU A 134 3.67 -7.32 -1.56
N HIS A 135 2.41 -6.97 -1.32
CA HIS A 135 1.35 -7.00 -2.33
C HIS A 135 1.64 -6.04 -3.48
N MET A 136 2.12 -4.83 -3.19
CA MET A 136 2.54 -3.86 -4.20
C MET A 136 3.65 -4.42 -5.10
N VAL A 137 4.70 -5.02 -4.52
CA VAL A 137 5.81 -5.61 -5.28
C VAL A 137 5.35 -6.76 -6.18
N ILE A 138 4.47 -7.64 -5.67
CA ILE A 138 3.88 -8.72 -6.48
C ILE A 138 3.05 -8.12 -7.62
N GLY A 139 2.23 -7.11 -7.33
CA GLY A 139 1.45 -6.38 -8.32
C GLY A 139 2.31 -5.77 -9.41
N GLU A 140 3.42 -5.12 -9.06
CA GLU A 140 4.36 -4.54 -10.02
C GLU A 140 4.95 -5.61 -10.95
N GLY A 141 5.29 -6.78 -10.42
CA GLY A 141 5.74 -7.91 -11.22
C GLY A 141 4.69 -8.35 -12.26
N VAL A 142 3.42 -8.42 -11.86
CA VAL A 142 2.32 -8.74 -12.79
C VAL A 142 2.13 -7.62 -13.83
N LEU A 143 2.16 -6.36 -13.41
CA LEU A 143 2.06 -5.21 -14.32
C LEU A 143 3.20 -5.20 -15.34
N ALA A 144 4.42 -5.56 -14.95
CA ALA A 144 5.57 -5.67 -15.86
C ALA A 144 5.33 -6.72 -16.95
N VAL A 145 4.82 -7.90 -16.57
CA VAL A 145 4.47 -8.96 -17.53
C VAL A 145 3.38 -8.48 -18.49
N LEU A 146 2.34 -7.81 -17.98
CA LEU A 146 1.28 -7.24 -18.81
C LEU A 146 1.82 -6.14 -19.74
N ALA A 147 2.70 -5.26 -19.28
CA ALA A 147 3.30 -4.23 -20.12
C ALA A 147 4.07 -4.85 -21.29
N ILE A 148 4.85 -5.91 -21.05
CA ILE A 148 5.56 -6.66 -22.10
C ILE A 148 4.57 -7.31 -23.07
N MET A 149 3.50 -7.93 -22.57
CA MET A 149 2.45 -8.54 -23.41
C MET A 149 1.71 -7.48 -24.24
N ALA A 150 1.46 -6.30 -23.69
CA ALA A 150 0.83 -5.17 -24.37
C ALA A 150 1.71 -4.66 -25.52
N LEU A 151 3.01 -4.52 -25.29
CA LEU A 151 3.99 -4.14 -26.32
C LEU A 151 4.09 -5.18 -27.44
N ARG A 152 3.87 -6.46 -27.13
CA ARG A 152 3.78 -7.55 -28.13
C ARG A 152 2.44 -7.62 -28.86
N GLY A 153 1.53 -6.68 -28.62
CA GLY A 153 0.22 -6.61 -29.30
C GLY A 153 -0.75 -7.72 -28.92
N ARG A 154 -0.57 -8.36 -27.76
CA ARG A 154 -1.43 -9.47 -27.29
C ARG A 154 -2.81 -9.01 -26.83
N PHE A 155 -2.97 -7.73 -26.48
CA PHE A 155 -4.21 -7.19 -25.94
C PHE A 155 -5.02 -6.42 -26.99
N GLY A 156 -6.34 -6.52 -26.86
CA GLY A 156 -7.33 -5.78 -27.64
C GLY A 156 -8.74 -6.06 -27.11
N PRO A 157 -9.80 -5.53 -27.76
CA PRO A 157 -11.17 -5.63 -27.26
C PRO A 157 -11.69 -7.05 -27.05
N SER A 158 -11.12 -8.05 -27.73
CA SER A 158 -11.46 -9.46 -27.55
C SER A 158 -10.66 -10.17 -26.45
N TYR A 159 -9.59 -9.56 -25.94
CA TYR A 159 -8.71 -10.14 -24.94
C TYR A 159 -8.13 -9.02 -24.05
N PHE A 160 -8.96 -8.45 -23.17
CA PHE A 160 -8.56 -7.44 -22.17
C PHE A 160 -8.70 -7.92 -20.73
N THR A 161 -9.35 -9.07 -20.51
CA THR A 161 -9.64 -9.62 -19.18
C THR A 161 -8.42 -9.70 -18.26
N PRO A 162 -7.21 -10.10 -18.69
CA PRO A 162 -6.05 -10.11 -17.80
C PRO A 162 -5.66 -8.73 -17.25
N VAL A 163 -5.81 -7.68 -18.08
CA VAL A 163 -5.54 -6.29 -17.69
C VAL A 163 -6.59 -5.80 -16.70
N GLU A 164 -7.86 -6.13 -16.94
CA GLU A 164 -8.97 -5.81 -16.04
C GLU A 164 -8.84 -6.51 -14.68
N LEU A 165 -8.57 -7.81 -14.65
CA LEU A 165 -8.40 -8.56 -13.40
C LEU A 165 -7.21 -8.05 -12.58
N THR A 166 -6.12 -7.68 -13.25
CA THR A 166 -4.96 -7.07 -12.58
C THR A 166 -5.28 -5.66 -12.12
N GLY A 167 -6.10 -4.90 -12.86
CA GLY A 167 -6.60 -3.61 -12.43
C GLY A 167 -7.42 -3.72 -11.14
N LEU A 168 -8.34 -4.69 -11.07
CA LEU A 168 -9.12 -4.96 -9.86
C LEU A 168 -8.21 -5.29 -8.66
N TYR A 169 -7.15 -6.07 -8.87
CA TYR A 169 -6.15 -6.34 -7.82
C TYR A 169 -5.44 -5.06 -7.38
N TRP A 170 -4.97 -4.25 -8.32
CA TRP A 170 -4.23 -3.02 -8.02
C TRP A 170 -5.10 -2.01 -7.25
N HIS A 171 -6.32 -1.76 -7.73
CA HIS A 171 -7.28 -0.90 -7.05
C HIS A 171 -7.61 -1.41 -5.64
N PHE A 172 -7.69 -2.73 -5.46
CA PHE A 172 -7.91 -3.31 -4.13
C PHE A 172 -6.73 -3.01 -3.18
N VAL A 173 -5.50 -3.19 -3.65
CA VAL A 173 -4.30 -2.85 -2.87
C VAL A 173 -4.30 -1.35 -2.50
N ASP A 174 -4.63 -0.47 -3.45
CA ASP A 174 -4.77 0.98 -3.18
C ASP A 174 -5.83 1.27 -2.10
N ILE A 175 -6.98 0.59 -2.14
CA ILE A 175 -8.05 0.74 -1.14
C ILE A 175 -7.56 0.36 0.26
N ILE A 176 -6.80 -0.72 0.39
CA ILE A 176 -6.20 -1.12 1.68
C ILE A 176 -5.33 0.02 2.24
N TRP A 177 -4.56 0.70 1.39
CA TRP A 177 -3.76 1.85 1.82
C TRP A 177 -4.62 3.03 2.29
N ILE A 178 -5.73 3.32 1.60
CA ILE A 178 -6.66 4.39 1.98
C ILE A 178 -7.20 4.18 3.40
N PHE A 179 -7.34 2.94 3.86
CA PHE A 179 -7.70 2.65 5.26
C PHE A 179 -6.50 2.65 6.21
N LEU A 180 -5.34 2.14 5.78
CA LEU A 180 -4.12 2.12 6.59
C LEU A 180 -3.64 3.53 6.94
N PHE A 181 -3.65 4.45 5.97
CA PHE A 181 -3.09 5.79 6.15
C PHE A 181 -3.77 6.56 7.29
N PRO A 182 -5.11 6.72 7.35
CA PRO A 182 -5.75 7.40 8.45
C PRO A 182 -5.56 6.68 9.78
N LEU A 183 -5.65 5.36 9.77
CA LEU A 183 -5.59 4.52 10.96
C LEU A 183 -4.21 4.57 11.64
N LEU A 184 -3.13 4.75 10.86
CA LEU A 184 -1.76 4.85 11.36
C LEU A 184 -1.29 6.30 11.56
N TYR A 185 -1.59 7.24 10.65
CA TYR A 185 -0.96 8.58 10.60
C TYR A 185 -1.83 9.73 11.15
N LEU A 186 -3.16 9.61 11.11
CA LEU A 186 -4.09 10.70 11.44
C LEU A 186 -4.73 10.55 12.82
N VAL A 187 -4.47 9.45 13.48
CA VAL A 187 -5.02 9.10 14.78
C VAL A 187 -4.20 9.81 15.87
N GLU A 188 -4.86 10.70 16.63
CA GLU A 188 -4.38 11.37 17.87
C GLU A 188 -3.43 12.58 17.76
N ARG A 189 -3.35 13.27 16.62
CA ARG A 189 -2.66 14.59 16.57
C ARG A 189 -3.46 15.78 17.11
N HIS A 190 -4.71 15.59 17.56
CA HIS A 190 -5.62 16.66 17.98
C HIS A 190 -6.24 16.48 19.38
N SER A 191 -5.56 15.77 20.29
CA SER A 191 -5.94 15.71 21.72
C SER A 191 -4.84 16.28 22.59
#